data_AF-A0A428QQ72-F1
#
_entry.id   AF-A0A428QQ72-F1
#
_cell.length_a   1.000
_cell.length_b   1.000
_cell.length_c   1.000
_cell.angle_alpha   90.00
_cell.angle_beta   90.00
_cell.angle_gamma   90.00
#
_symmetry.space_group_name_H-M   'P 1'
#
loop_
_entity.id
_entity.type
_entity.pdbx_description
1 polymer ?
#
loop_
_entity_poly.entity_id
_entity_poly.type
_entity_poly.pdbx_seq_one_letter_code
_entity_poly.pdbx_strand_id
1 'polypeptide(L)'
;MSSHTSLTEILPCPQEALRQGLNENCGVPQCDASYHTISEAHILAMAAPEVPKTCKVITAETIAKGLLTEVKETLAKVQGSNPGEPTLAAFLANGDPAAVKYAEWSKKTCEENGFKFDLRTVDKELLEEEIMKANDDESIDGMIVYYPIFPQNPTHDKYVQETVELGKDVEGLRHKHIHNMYHNIRFLDAPENRKKSILPCTPLAVVKILEYLQIYNPILASGNRLFGKTITVINRSEVNGRPLAALLANDGATVYSVDVTGVQLFTRGQGIKKARHQVEDKEGWGLKDCLPLSDVVIGGVPVESYKVPTELIRDGAVCINFSSYRNFDGPAIKEKASIYVPSVGKVTIAILLRNLVRLIANRPSKDDSDKKNIEARAEAFADD
;
A
#
# COMPACT_ATOMS: atom_id res chain seq x y z
N MET A 1 -25.04 -43.31 35.20
CA MET A 1 -24.42 -42.66 36.37
C MET A 1 -24.08 -41.23 35.95
N SER A 2 -25.00 -40.27 35.87
CA SER A 2 -25.81 -39.56 36.88
C SER A 2 -25.04 -38.49 37.69
N SER A 3 -25.25 -37.21 37.32
CA SER A 3 -25.47 -35.99 38.17
C SER A 3 -25.20 -34.75 37.30
N HIS A 4 -26.16 -33.98 36.76
CA HIS A 4 -27.08 -32.98 37.37
C HIS A 4 -26.39 -32.12 38.47
N THR A 5 -26.37 -30.77 38.39
CA THR A 5 -27.43 -29.83 38.85
C THR A 5 -27.02 -28.37 38.45
N SER A 6 -27.78 -27.63 37.62
CA SER A 6 -28.75 -26.52 37.85
C SER A 6 -28.25 -25.14 38.34
N LEU A 7 -28.74 -24.10 37.63
CA LEU A 7 -28.85 -22.64 37.86
C LEU A 7 -29.39 -22.30 39.28
N THR A 8 -29.23 -21.12 39.92
CA THR A 8 -29.58 -19.70 39.60
C THR A 8 -29.20 -18.84 40.85
N GLU A 9 -28.80 -17.56 40.80
CA GLU A 9 -29.51 -16.33 41.33
C GLU A 9 -28.42 -15.23 41.55
N ILE A 10 -28.32 -14.14 40.78
CA ILE A 10 -28.92 -12.79 40.93
C ILE A 10 -28.96 -12.23 42.36
N LEU A 11 -28.08 -11.25 42.67
CA LEU A 11 -28.13 -10.42 43.88
C LEU A 11 -28.64 -9.00 43.54
N PRO A 12 -29.55 -8.40 44.33
CA PRO A 12 -30.17 -7.10 44.02
C PRO A 12 -29.53 -5.90 44.73
N CYS A 13 -29.73 -4.73 44.12
CA CYS A 13 -29.51 -3.37 44.64
C CYS A 13 -30.44 -3.05 45.83
N PRO A 14 -30.02 -2.26 46.83
CA PRO A 14 -30.94 -1.71 47.82
C PRO A 14 -31.23 -0.22 47.56
N GLN A 15 -32.48 0.07 47.18
CA GLN A 15 -33.14 1.35 47.39
C GLN A 15 -34.02 1.27 48.64
N GLU A 16 -34.05 2.38 49.38
CA GLU A 16 -35.10 2.82 50.33
C GLU A 16 -35.28 2.07 51.66
N ALA A 17 -34.88 2.74 52.75
CA ALA A 17 -35.53 2.58 54.05
C ALA A 17 -35.50 3.88 54.88
N LEU A 18 -36.71 4.45 55.03
CA LEU A 18 -37.28 5.12 56.19
C LEU A 18 -36.73 6.47 56.70
N ARG A 19 -37.58 7.48 56.44
CA ARG A 19 -38.02 8.56 57.33
C ARG A 19 -37.94 8.21 58.83
N GLN A 20 -37.25 9.05 59.60
CA GLN A 20 -37.65 9.48 60.95
C GLN A 20 -36.99 10.85 61.20
N GLY A 21 -37.83 11.85 61.49
CA GLY A 21 -37.39 13.22 61.77
C GLY A 21 -37.02 13.42 63.23
N LEU A 22 -35.98 14.21 63.47
CA LEU A 22 -35.76 14.97 64.70
C LEU A 22 -35.13 16.31 64.30
N ASN A 23 -35.80 17.39 64.71
CA ASN A 23 -35.31 18.76 64.67
C ASN A 23 -34.08 18.89 65.57
N GLU A 24 -33.03 19.55 65.10
CA GLU A 24 -32.20 20.44 65.93
C GLU A 24 -31.31 21.33 65.04
N ASN A 25 -31.30 22.62 65.38
CA ASN A 25 -30.60 23.72 64.71
C ASN A 25 -29.07 23.54 64.77
N CYS A 26 -28.35 23.85 63.69
CA CYS A 26 -27.55 25.09 63.56
C CYS A 26 -26.55 25.05 62.39
N GLY A 27 -26.58 26.07 61.53
CA GLY A 27 -25.37 26.64 60.94
C GLY A 27 -25.00 26.24 59.51
N VAL A 28 -25.82 26.58 58.52
CA VAL A 28 -25.35 26.71 57.13
C VAL A 28 -25.85 28.05 56.56
N PRO A 29 -24.98 28.90 55.97
CA PRO A 29 -25.41 30.20 55.44
C PRO A 29 -26.37 30.01 54.26
N GLN A 30 -27.51 30.71 54.30
CA GLN A 30 -28.38 30.92 53.14
C GLN A 30 -27.58 31.58 52.01
N CYS A 31 -27.50 30.92 50.86
CA CYS A 31 -27.08 31.54 49.62
C CYS A 31 -28.35 31.87 48.82
N ASP A 32 -28.59 33.16 48.63
CA ASP A 32 -29.75 33.70 47.91
C ASP A 32 -29.84 33.15 46.49
N ALA A 33 -31.03 32.64 46.15
CA ALA A 33 -31.39 32.26 44.80
C ALA A 33 -31.72 33.52 43.97
N SER A 34 -30.70 34.14 43.38
CA SER A 34 -30.87 35.07 42.26
C SER A 34 -30.82 34.27 40.96
N TYR A 35 -32.00 33.95 40.44
CA TYR A 35 -32.17 33.47 39.06
C TYR A 35 -31.76 34.58 38.09
N HIS A 36 -30.49 34.58 37.69
CA HIS A 36 -30.07 35.27 36.48
C HIS A 36 -30.39 34.37 35.29
N THR A 37 -31.42 34.74 34.54
CA THR A 37 -31.66 34.29 33.18
C THR A 37 -30.43 34.63 32.34
N ILE A 38 -29.60 33.62 32.10
CA ILE A 38 -28.53 33.70 31.09
C ILE A 38 -29.25 33.71 29.75
N SER A 39 -29.22 34.86 29.05
CA SER A 39 -29.73 34.94 27.69
C SER A 39 -28.94 34.00 26.78
N GLU A 40 -29.61 33.40 25.80
CA GLU A 40 -29.05 32.51 24.77
C GLU A 40 -27.98 33.16 23.87
N ALA A 41 -27.47 34.34 24.21
CA ALA A 41 -26.56 35.13 23.38
C ALA A 41 -25.06 34.96 23.72
N HIS A 42 -24.68 34.06 24.64
CA HIS A 42 -23.27 33.90 25.07
C HIS A 42 -22.72 32.46 25.00
N ILE A 43 -23.29 31.60 24.14
CA ILE A 43 -22.51 30.49 23.57
C ILE A 43 -21.69 31.08 22.43
N LEU A 44 -20.69 31.89 22.78
CA LEU A 44 -19.70 32.37 21.84
C LEU A 44 -18.95 31.13 21.37
N ALA A 45 -19.06 30.86 20.07
CA ALA A 45 -18.38 29.78 19.39
C ALA A 45 -16.92 29.70 19.86
N MET A 46 -16.58 28.64 20.61
CA MET A 46 -15.20 28.18 20.67
C MET A 46 -14.91 27.66 19.27
N ALA A 47 -14.49 28.57 18.37
CA ALA A 47 -13.91 28.19 17.11
C ALA A 47 -12.83 27.15 17.44
N ALA A 48 -12.96 25.96 16.87
CA ALA A 48 -11.91 24.95 16.94
C ALA A 48 -10.59 25.66 16.61
N PRO A 49 -9.51 25.46 17.38
CA PRO A 49 -8.25 26.14 17.14
C PRO A 49 -7.88 25.96 15.68
N GLU A 50 -7.64 27.06 14.96
CA GLU A 50 -7.22 27.00 13.56
C GLU A 50 -5.93 26.16 13.50
N VAL A 51 -6.06 24.94 12.99
CA VAL A 51 -4.95 24.01 12.87
C VAL A 51 -3.90 24.66 11.95
N PRO A 52 -2.64 24.83 12.39
CA PRO A 52 -1.62 25.43 11.55
C PRO A 52 -1.50 24.68 10.24
N LYS A 53 -1.77 25.38 9.11
CA LYS A 53 -1.70 24.82 7.76
C LYS A 53 -0.26 24.42 7.45
N THR A 54 0.06 23.14 7.64
CA THR A 54 1.43 22.62 7.61
C THR A 54 1.57 21.34 6.78
N CYS A 55 0.70 21.15 5.77
CA CYS A 55 0.80 19.98 4.89
C CYS A 55 2.22 19.86 4.30
N LYS A 56 2.92 18.80 4.68
CA LYS A 56 4.25 18.50 4.15
C LYS A 56 4.10 17.79 2.82
N VAL A 57 4.55 18.42 1.74
CA VAL A 57 4.62 17.78 0.43
C VAL A 57 5.92 17.00 0.32
N ILE A 58 5.83 15.68 0.14
CA ILE A 58 6.99 14.80 -0.03
C ILE A 58 6.97 14.25 -1.46
N THR A 59 8.08 14.40 -2.16
CA THR A 59 8.19 13.96 -3.55
C THR A 59 8.67 12.51 -3.62
N ALA A 60 8.23 11.78 -4.66
CA ALA A 60 8.72 10.43 -4.94
C ALA A 60 10.24 10.36 -5.05
N GLU A 61 10.88 11.43 -5.51
CA GLU A 61 12.34 11.52 -5.67
C GLU A 61 13.08 11.42 -4.34
N THR A 62 12.61 12.12 -3.31
CA THR A 62 13.21 12.11 -1.98
C THR A 62 13.20 10.70 -1.38
N ILE A 63 12.11 9.95 -1.60
CA ILE A 63 11.95 8.58 -1.10
C ILE A 63 12.77 7.60 -1.94
N ALA A 64 12.70 7.71 -3.27
CA ALA A 64 13.38 6.82 -4.20
C ALA A 64 14.90 6.86 -4.05
N LYS A 65 15.49 7.99 -3.67
CA LYS A 65 16.95 8.11 -3.49
C LYS A 65 17.51 7.08 -2.50
N GLY A 66 16.85 6.89 -1.35
CA GLY A 66 17.29 5.90 -0.34
C GLY A 66 17.18 4.46 -0.87
N LEU A 67 16.04 4.15 -1.50
CA LEU A 67 15.79 2.83 -2.08
C LEU A 67 16.78 2.50 -3.21
N LEU A 68 17.15 3.47 -4.05
CA LEU A 68 18.12 3.27 -5.13
C LEU A 68 19.54 3.02 -4.58
N THR A 69 19.90 3.66 -3.45
CA THR A 69 21.15 3.34 -2.74
C THR A 69 21.14 1.90 -2.25
N GLU A 70 20.06 1.46 -1.59
CA GLU A 70 19.89 0.07 -1.15
C GLU A 70 19.97 -0.91 -2.32
N VAL A 71 19.36 -0.59 -3.47
CA VAL A 71 19.41 -1.41 -4.69
C VAL A 71 20.85 -1.58 -5.17
N LYS A 72 21.65 -0.51 -5.22
CA LYS A 72 23.05 -0.56 -5.65
C LYS A 72 23.89 -1.44 -4.72
N GLU A 73 23.73 -1.26 -3.41
CA GLU A 73 24.45 -2.04 -2.40
C GLU A 73 24.07 -3.52 -2.45
N THR A 74 22.77 -3.81 -2.61
CA THR A 74 22.25 -5.17 -2.75
C THR A 74 22.74 -5.83 -4.03
N LEU A 75 22.74 -5.12 -5.16
CA LEU A 75 23.23 -5.63 -6.44
C LEU A 75 24.70 -6.02 -6.33
N ALA A 76 25.54 -5.17 -5.74
CA ALA A 76 26.95 -5.45 -5.52
C ALA A 76 27.17 -6.72 -4.68
N LYS A 77 26.36 -6.92 -3.63
CA LYS A 77 26.39 -8.16 -2.81
C LYS A 77 25.95 -9.39 -3.61
N VAL A 78 24.89 -9.27 -4.41
CA VAL A 78 24.32 -10.39 -5.19
C VAL A 78 25.24 -10.86 -6.32
N GLN A 79 26.02 -9.95 -6.91
CA GLN A 79 26.94 -10.23 -8.03
C GLN A 79 28.33 -10.70 -7.58
N GLY A 80 28.74 -10.37 -6.35
CA GLY A 80 30.02 -10.80 -5.79
C GLY A 80 31.21 -10.38 -6.66
N SER A 81 32.09 -11.33 -6.98
CA SER A 81 33.35 -11.06 -7.68
C SER A 81 33.24 -10.89 -9.19
N ASN A 82 32.07 -11.13 -9.80
CA ASN A 82 31.85 -10.94 -11.24
C ASN A 82 30.77 -9.87 -11.50
N PRO A 83 31.11 -8.58 -11.31
CA PRO A 83 30.17 -7.49 -11.52
C PRO A 83 29.84 -7.34 -13.01
N GLY A 84 28.57 -7.51 -13.34
CA GLY A 84 28.00 -7.17 -14.64
C GLY A 84 26.92 -6.09 -14.48
N GLU A 85 26.47 -5.49 -15.56
CA GLU A 85 25.29 -4.63 -15.54
C GLU A 85 24.08 -5.46 -15.97
N PRO A 86 23.08 -5.69 -15.09
CA PRO A 86 21.91 -6.43 -15.50
C PRO A 86 21.11 -5.69 -16.55
N THR A 87 20.54 -6.41 -17.51
CA THR A 87 19.76 -5.83 -18.61
C THR A 87 18.27 -5.90 -18.33
N LEU A 88 17.62 -4.75 -18.32
CA LEU A 88 16.16 -4.61 -18.29
C LEU A 88 15.65 -4.30 -19.71
N ALA A 89 14.93 -5.24 -20.30
CA ALA A 89 14.20 -5.01 -21.54
C ALA A 89 12.88 -4.30 -21.25
N ALA A 90 12.54 -3.29 -22.05
CA ALA A 90 11.37 -2.45 -21.84
C ALA A 90 10.54 -2.34 -23.11
N PHE A 91 9.27 -2.72 -23.05
CA PHE A 91 8.38 -2.76 -24.21
C PHE A 91 7.37 -1.62 -24.16
N LEU A 92 7.48 -0.70 -25.12
CA LEU A 92 6.54 0.40 -25.32
C LEU A 92 5.71 0.13 -26.59
N ALA A 93 4.46 -0.27 -26.40
CA ALA A 93 3.53 -0.60 -27.50
C ALA A 93 2.32 0.34 -27.57
N ASN A 94 2.42 1.54 -26.98
CA ASN A 94 1.38 2.55 -27.03
C ASN A 94 1.98 3.94 -27.25
N GLY A 95 1.18 4.86 -27.79
CA GLY A 95 1.56 6.24 -28.05
C GLY A 95 1.14 7.22 -26.96
N ASP A 96 0.81 6.74 -25.74
CA ASP A 96 0.41 7.62 -24.65
C ASP A 96 1.61 8.48 -24.20
N PRO A 97 1.53 9.82 -24.27
CA PRO A 97 2.60 10.70 -23.83
C PRO A 97 3.04 10.46 -22.38
N ALA A 98 2.13 10.02 -21.50
CA ALA A 98 2.46 9.68 -20.13
C ALA A 98 3.34 8.42 -20.04
N ALA A 99 3.03 7.39 -20.83
CA ALA A 99 3.81 6.16 -20.90
C ALA A 99 5.20 6.40 -21.51
N VAL A 100 5.27 7.16 -22.61
CA VAL A 100 6.55 7.55 -23.26
C VAL A 100 7.47 8.25 -22.25
N LYS A 101 6.95 9.25 -21.54
CA LYS A 101 7.71 10.00 -20.54
C LYS A 101 8.15 9.12 -19.37
N TYR A 102 7.29 8.21 -18.93
CA TYR A 102 7.62 7.26 -17.87
C TYR A 102 8.70 6.26 -18.33
N ALA A 103 8.70 5.84 -19.59
CA ALA A 103 9.74 5.01 -20.18
C ALA A 103 11.09 5.72 -20.25
N GLU A 104 11.12 7.00 -20.65
CA GLU A 104 12.33 7.83 -20.64
C GLU A 104 12.91 8.01 -19.24
N TRP A 105 12.06 8.26 -18.24
CA TRP A 105 12.48 8.35 -16.84
C TRP A 105 12.99 7.01 -16.30
N SER A 106 12.35 5.90 -16.67
CA SER A 106 12.79 4.56 -16.31
C SER A 106 14.16 4.28 -16.89
N LYS A 107 14.38 4.57 -18.19
CA LYS A 107 15.68 4.45 -18.85
C LYS A 107 16.77 5.21 -18.10
N LYS A 108 16.56 6.51 -17.89
CA LYS A 108 17.52 7.37 -17.20
C LYS A 108 17.85 6.83 -15.80
N THR A 109 16.83 6.43 -15.03
CA THR A 109 17.03 5.91 -13.67
C THR A 109 17.80 4.59 -13.69
N CYS A 110 17.53 3.69 -14.63
CA CYS A 110 18.25 2.42 -14.74
C CYS A 110 19.73 2.65 -15.06
N GLU A 111 20.03 3.46 -16.08
CA GLU A 111 21.39 3.76 -16.52
C GLU A 111 22.22 4.46 -15.42
N GLU A 112 21.63 5.44 -14.71
CA GLU A 112 22.27 6.11 -13.56
C GLU A 112 22.52 5.18 -12.36
N ASN A 113 21.91 4.00 -12.36
CA ASN A 113 22.01 3.03 -11.28
C ASN A 113 22.73 1.72 -11.64
N GLY A 114 23.43 1.67 -12.78
CA GLY A 114 24.27 0.53 -13.16
C GLY A 114 23.49 -0.62 -13.79
N PHE A 115 22.34 -0.33 -14.40
CA PHE A 115 21.54 -1.29 -15.16
C PHE A 115 21.54 -0.88 -16.63
N LYS A 116 21.65 -1.87 -17.52
CA LYS A 116 21.40 -1.68 -18.95
C LYS A 116 19.91 -1.59 -19.19
N PHE A 117 19.50 -0.70 -20.09
CA PHE A 117 18.09 -0.49 -20.40
C PHE A 117 17.87 -0.60 -21.91
N ASP A 118 17.23 -1.70 -22.33
CA ASP A 118 16.90 -1.97 -23.72
C ASP A 118 15.45 -1.56 -24.00
N LEU A 119 15.25 -0.31 -24.42
CA LEU A 119 13.93 0.23 -24.76
C LEU A 119 13.56 -0.15 -26.20
N ARG A 120 12.51 -0.97 -26.33
CA ARG A 120 11.94 -1.41 -27.60
C ARG A 120 10.56 -0.77 -27.79
N THR A 121 10.47 0.13 -28.76
CA THR A 121 9.17 0.60 -29.27
C THR A 121 8.69 -0.41 -30.31
N VAL A 122 7.56 -1.05 -30.05
CA VAL A 122 7.06 -2.17 -30.87
C VAL A 122 5.60 -1.96 -31.25
N ASP A 123 5.22 -2.43 -32.43
CA ASP A 123 3.82 -2.49 -32.81
C ASP A 123 3.07 -3.49 -31.92
N LYS A 124 1.79 -3.20 -31.62
CA LYS A 124 0.98 -4.00 -30.70
C LYS A 124 0.82 -5.44 -31.18
N GLU A 125 0.80 -5.62 -32.49
CA GLU A 125 0.66 -6.91 -33.18
C GLU A 125 1.93 -7.78 -33.09
N LEU A 126 3.10 -7.16 -32.90
CA LEU A 126 4.40 -7.85 -32.80
C LEU A 126 4.88 -7.99 -31.35
N LEU A 127 4.21 -7.33 -30.40
CA LEU A 127 4.63 -7.28 -29.00
C LEU A 127 4.82 -8.67 -28.38
N GLU A 128 3.90 -9.59 -28.63
CA GLU A 128 3.98 -10.94 -28.08
C GLU A 128 5.21 -11.70 -28.59
N GLU A 129 5.51 -11.60 -29.89
CA GLU A 129 6.67 -12.25 -30.49
C GLU A 129 7.98 -11.70 -29.90
N GLU A 130 8.06 -10.40 -29.71
CA GLU A 130 9.21 -9.74 -29.10
C GLU A 130 9.39 -10.08 -27.61
N ILE A 131 8.28 -10.23 -26.88
CA ILE A 131 8.28 -10.75 -25.51
C ILE A 131 8.81 -12.19 -25.48
N MET A 132 8.36 -13.06 -26.39
CA MET A 132 8.82 -14.45 -26.47
C MET A 132 10.31 -14.54 -26.78
N LYS A 133 10.82 -13.74 -27.73
CA LYS A 133 12.27 -13.63 -27.99
C LYS A 133 13.03 -13.19 -26.74
N ALA A 134 12.51 -12.20 -26.01
CA ALA A 134 13.17 -11.72 -24.80
C ALA A 134 13.10 -12.71 -23.62
N ASN A 135 12.07 -13.55 -23.56
CA ASN A 135 12.00 -14.64 -22.58
C ASN A 135 13.13 -15.65 -22.78
N ASP A 136 13.49 -15.97 -24.02
CA ASP A 136 14.53 -16.95 -24.35
C ASP A 136 15.96 -16.37 -24.33
N ASP A 137 16.10 -15.03 -24.36
CA ASP A 137 17.40 -14.35 -24.38
C ASP A 137 18.05 -14.34 -22.98
N GLU A 138 19.14 -15.10 -22.80
CA GLU A 138 19.90 -15.14 -21.54
C GLU A 138 20.58 -13.81 -21.17
N SER A 139 20.76 -12.89 -22.12
CA SER A 139 21.34 -11.57 -21.86
C SER A 139 20.37 -10.59 -21.19
N ILE A 140 19.07 -10.94 -21.13
CA ILE A 140 18.00 -10.15 -20.51
C ILE A 140 17.74 -10.66 -19.09
N ASP A 141 17.89 -9.78 -18.11
CA ASP A 141 17.71 -10.09 -16.69
C ASP A 141 16.27 -9.84 -16.20
N GLY A 142 15.57 -8.91 -16.84
CA GLY A 142 14.17 -8.64 -16.54
C GLY A 142 13.46 -7.87 -17.63
N MET A 143 12.13 -7.76 -17.51
CA MET A 143 11.25 -7.16 -18.50
C MET A 143 10.17 -6.29 -17.85
N ILE A 144 9.96 -5.10 -18.42
CA ILE A 144 8.84 -4.20 -18.12
C ILE A 144 8.01 -3.98 -19.39
N VAL A 145 6.69 -3.93 -19.24
CA VAL A 145 5.75 -3.63 -20.33
C VAL A 145 4.91 -2.41 -19.95
N TYR A 146 4.86 -1.39 -20.82
CA TYR A 146 4.10 -0.18 -20.53
C TYR A 146 2.62 -0.32 -20.90
N TYR A 147 1.78 -0.46 -19.88
CA TYR A 147 0.32 -0.52 -19.97
C TYR A 147 -0.34 0.87 -19.88
N PRO A 148 -1.60 1.04 -20.36
CA PRO A 148 -2.39 0.06 -21.09
C PRO A 148 -1.98 -0.06 -22.56
N ILE A 149 -1.99 -1.27 -23.12
CA ILE A 149 -1.71 -1.51 -24.54
C ILE A 149 -3.04 -1.55 -25.31
N PHE A 150 -4.02 -2.24 -24.75
CA PHE A 150 -5.37 -2.42 -25.27
C PHE A 150 -6.41 -1.79 -24.33
N PRO A 151 -6.58 -0.45 -24.34
CA PRO A 151 -7.45 0.24 -23.38
C PRO A 151 -8.91 -0.19 -23.45
N GLN A 152 -9.39 -0.67 -24.61
CA GLN A 152 -10.74 -1.21 -24.78
C GLN A 152 -10.84 -2.71 -24.48
N ASN A 153 -9.72 -3.41 -24.26
CA ASN A 153 -9.69 -4.84 -23.94
C ASN A 153 -8.65 -5.16 -22.84
N PRO A 154 -8.97 -4.85 -21.56
CA PRO A 154 -8.06 -5.10 -20.43
C PRO A 154 -7.70 -6.59 -20.24
N THR A 155 -8.54 -7.51 -20.74
CA THR A 155 -8.24 -8.94 -20.72
C THR A 155 -7.04 -9.28 -21.61
N HIS A 156 -6.83 -8.54 -22.70
CA HIS A 156 -5.67 -8.72 -23.56
C HIS A 156 -4.38 -8.21 -22.90
N ASP A 157 -4.43 -7.07 -22.19
CA ASP A 157 -3.30 -6.62 -21.37
C ASP A 157 -2.92 -7.67 -20.32
N LYS A 158 -3.93 -8.31 -19.69
CA LYS A 158 -3.71 -9.43 -18.76
C LYS A 158 -3.10 -10.66 -19.43
N TYR A 159 -3.48 -10.97 -20.66
CA TYR A 159 -2.82 -12.03 -21.43
C TYR A 159 -1.34 -11.72 -21.64
N VAL A 160 -1.00 -10.50 -22.06
CA VAL A 160 0.39 -10.05 -22.21
C VAL A 160 1.16 -10.12 -20.89
N GLN A 161 0.54 -9.80 -19.75
CA GLN A 161 1.17 -9.99 -18.43
C GLN A 161 1.54 -11.46 -18.18
N GLU A 162 0.70 -12.40 -18.63
CA GLU A 162 0.97 -13.83 -18.48
C GLU A 162 2.01 -14.37 -19.48
N THR A 163 2.36 -13.66 -20.57
CA THR A 163 3.39 -14.13 -21.50
C THR A 163 4.82 -13.83 -21.02
N VAL A 164 5.01 -12.87 -20.13
CA VAL A 164 6.33 -12.54 -19.55
C VAL A 164 6.83 -13.68 -18.65
N GLU A 165 8.09 -14.11 -18.82
CA GLU A 165 8.66 -15.19 -18.03
C GLU A 165 8.71 -14.85 -16.52
N LEU A 166 8.35 -15.80 -15.65
CA LEU A 166 8.19 -15.53 -14.21
C LEU A 166 9.47 -15.00 -13.54
N GLY A 167 10.62 -15.50 -14.00
CA GLY A 167 11.95 -15.09 -13.53
C GLY A 167 12.47 -13.78 -14.15
N LYS A 168 11.71 -13.17 -15.06
CA LYS A 168 12.02 -11.91 -15.74
C LYS A 168 10.94 -10.83 -15.51
N ASP A 169 9.76 -11.19 -15.03
CA ASP A 169 8.69 -10.24 -14.66
C ASP A 169 9.09 -9.40 -13.43
N VAL A 170 9.71 -8.23 -13.66
CA VAL A 170 10.17 -7.34 -12.58
C VAL A 170 9.02 -6.54 -11.95
N GLU A 171 7.89 -6.44 -12.65
CA GLU A 171 6.71 -5.72 -12.18
C GLU A 171 5.86 -6.56 -11.23
N GLY A 172 5.99 -7.88 -11.28
CA GLY A 172 5.24 -8.82 -10.45
C GLY A 172 3.78 -8.98 -10.89
N LEU A 173 3.51 -8.83 -12.19
CA LEU A 173 2.16 -8.82 -12.77
C LEU A 173 1.67 -10.22 -13.17
N ARG A 174 2.56 -11.20 -13.35
CA ARG A 174 2.20 -12.60 -13.56
C ARG A 174 1.34 -13.11 -12.42
N HIS A 175 0.31 -13.91 -12.75
CA HIS A 175 -0.65 -14.43 -11.78
C HIS A 175 0.01 -15.12 -10.59
N LYS A 176 1.13 -15.83 -10.81
CA LYS A 176 1.86 -16.52 -9.73
C LYS A 176 2.33 -15.58 -8.62
N HIS A 177 2.89 -14.41 -8.95
CA HIS A 177 3.34 -13.43 -7.95
C HIS A 177 2.15 -12.81 -7.20
N ILE A 178 1.10 -12.45 -7.93
CA ILE A 178 -0.15 -11.91 -7.37
C ILE A 178 -0.83 -12.93 -6.44
N HIS A 179 -0.91 -14.19 -6.87
CA HIS A 179 -1.45 -15.29 -6.08
C HIS A 179 -0.67 -15.45 -4.78
N ASN A 180 0.65 -15.55 -4.88
CA ASN A 180 1.51 -15.69 -3.71
C ASN A 180 1.33 -14.55 -2.72
N MET A 181 1.25 -13.30 -3.20
CA MET A 181 0.95 -12.13 -2.38
C MET A 181 -0.40 -12.27 -1.66
N TYR A 182 -1.49 -12.59 -2.36
CA TYR A 182 -2.81 -12.71 -1.73
C TYR A 182 -2.87 -13.82 -0.68
N HIS A 183 -2.10 -14.89 -0.88
CA HIS A 183 -2.04 -16.05 0.01
C HIS A 183 -0.91 -15.98 1.04
N ASN A 184 -0.20 -14.84 1.13
CA ASN A 184 0.95 -14.65 2.02
C ASN A 184 2.05 -15.74 1.86
N ILE A 185 2.20 -16.28 0.64
CA ILE A 185 3.24 -17.24 0.28
C ILE A 185 4.51 -16.46 -0.03
N ARG A 186 5.55 -16.68 0.77
CA ARG A 186 6.80 -15.91 0.71
C ARG A 186 7.82 -16.45 -0.30
N PHE A 187 7.71 -17.73 -0.66
CA PHE A 187 8.70 -18.42 -1.49
C PHE A 187 8.04 -19.11 -2.69
N LEU A 188 8.76 -19.15 -3.82
CA LEU A 188 8.34 -19.79 -5.06
C LEU A 188 8.62 -21.30 -5.06
N ASP A 189 9.59 -21.72 -4.24
CA ASP A 189 10.16 -23.06 -4.16
C ASP A 189 9.99 -23.64 -2.75
N ALA A 190 8.76 -23.70 -2.26
CA ALA A 190 8.48 -24.44 -1.03
C ALA A 190 8.64 -25.95 -1.29
N PRO A 191 9.26 -26.73 -0.37
CA PRO A 191 9.70 -26.35 0.99
C PRO A 191 11.13 -25.81 1.10
N GLU A 192 11.91 -25.76 0.02
CA GLU A 192 13.31 -25.34 0.03
C GLU A 192 13.50 -23.88 0.47
N ASN A 193 12.51 -23.03 0.18
CA ASN A 193 12.42 -21.62 0.60
C ASN A 193 13.68 -20.79 0.26
N ARG A 194 14.22 -20.96 -0.96
CA ARG A 194 15.41 -20.22 -1.41
C ARG A 194 15.05 -19.06 -2.34
N LYS A 195 13.93 -19.15 -3.05
CA LYS A 195 13.49 -18.15 -4.03
C LYS A 195 12.33 -17.34 -3.47
N LYS A 196 12.58 -16.14 -2.94
CA LYS A 196 11.47 -15.28 -2.46
C LYS A 196 10.59 -14.88 -3.64
N SER A 197 9.27 -14.92 -3.44
CA SER A 197 8.29 -14.36 -4.36
C SER A 197 8.37 -12.85 -4.29
N ILE A 198 8.48 -12.17 -5.43
CA ILE A 198 8.39 -10.70 -5.46
C ILE A 198 6.93 -10.26 -5.26
N LEU A 199 6.76 -8.98 -4.90
CA LEU A 199 5.46 -8.33 -4.81
C LEU A 199 5.29 -7.37 -5.99
N PRO A 200 4.04 -7.10 -6.43
CA PRO A 200 3.78 -6.13 -7.48
C PRO A 200 4.37 -4.75 -7.14
N CYS A 201 5.07 -4.15 -8.10
CA CYS A 201 5.92 -2.98 -7.86
C CYS A 201 5.16 -1.77 -7.32
N THR A 202 3.96 -1.48 -7.83
CA THR A 202 3.16 -0.31 -7.41
C THR A 202 2.59 -0.47 -6.00
N PRO A 203 1.90 -1.57 -5.64
CA PRO A 203 1.51 -1.84 -4.26
C PRO A 203 2.69 -1.76 -3.28
N LEU A 204 3.83 -2.37 -3.63
CA LEU A 204 5.02 -2.35 -2.79
C LEU A 204 5.63 -0.95 -2.69
N ALA A 205 5.61 -0.14 -3.75
CA ALA A 205 6.05 1.25 -3.71
C ALA A 205 5.22 2.09 -2.73
N VAL A 206 3.89 1.91 -2.71
CA VAL A 206 3.03 2.59 -1.73
C VAL A 206 3.35 2.14 -0.31
N VAL A 207 3.60 0.84 -0.07
CA VAL A 207 4.05 0.34 1.24
C VAL A 207 5.38 0.98 1.65
N LYS A 208 6.39 1.04 0.76
CA LYS A 208 7.67 1.70 1.07
C LYS A 208 7.53 3.20 1.32
N ILE A 209 6.60 3.87 0.64
CA ILE A 209 6.24 5.26 0.96
C ILE A 209 5.69 5.35 2.38
N LEU A 210 4.73 4.50 2.75
CA LEU A 210 4.15 4.50 4.10
C LEU A 210 5.17 4.19 5.20
N GLU A 211 6.14 3.30 4.94
CA GLU A 211 7.27 3.04 5.83
C GLU A 211 8.15 4.30 5.98
N TYR A 212 8.52 4.94 4.86
CA TYR A 212 9.30 6.18 4.87
C TYR A 212 8.60 7.29 5.67
N LEU A 213 7.27 7.41 5.51
CA LEU A 213 6.44 8.39 6.20
C LEU A 213 6.19 8.06 7.68
N GLN A 214 6.75 6.97 8.21
CA GLN A 214 6.57 6.52 9.60
C GLN A 214 5.10 6.24 9.97
N ILE A 215 4.29 5.82 8.99
CA ILE A 215 2.90 5.39 9.23
C ILE A 215 2.86 3.96 9.77
N TYR A 216 3.81 3.14 9.36
CA TYR A 216 4.08 1.84 9.95
C TYR A 216 4.64 2.03 11.36
N ASN A 217 4.06 1.36 12.36
CA ASN A 217 4.57 1.38 13.72
C ASN A 217 5.70 0.34 13.87
N PRO A 218 6.97 0.76 14.02
CA PRO A 218 8.10 -0.16 14.09
C PRO A 218 8.16 -0.96 15.41
N ILE A 219 7.40 -0.55 16.44
CA ILE A 219 7.32 -1.25 17.73
C ILE A 219 6.52 -2.56 17.59
N LEU A 220 5.59 -2.61 16.64
CA LEU A 220 4.77 -3.80 16.39
C LEU A 220 5.54 -4.84 15.57
N ALA A 221 5.21 -6.11 15.79
CA ALA A 221 5.78 -7.21 15.03
C ALA A 221 5.52 -7.08 13.51
N SER A 222 6.44 -7.62 12.71
CA SER A 222 6.28 -7.69 11.25
C SER A 222 4.96 -8.37 10.87
N GLY A 223 4.30 -7.86 9.84
CA GLY A 223 2.95 -8.27 9.47
C GLY A 223 1.84 -7.74 10.36
N ASN A 224 2.10 -6.86 11.33
CA ASN A 224 1.05 -6.17 12.12
C ASN A 224 1.35 -4.67 12.34
N ARG A 225 2.29 -4.11 11.58
CA ARG A 225 2.80 -2.74 11.77
C ARG A 225 1.78 -1.64 11.45
N LEU A 226 0.72 -1.95 10.71
CA LEU A 226 -0.38 -1.03 10.43
C LEU A 226 -1.59 -1.23 11.34
N PHE A 227 -1.48 -2.04 12.39
CA PHE A 227 -2.58 -2.24 13.32
C PHE A 227 -3.10 -0.92 13.89
N GLY A 228 -4.42 -0.75 13.87
CA GLY A 228 -5.11 0.45 14.32
C GLY A 228 -5.13 1.61 13.32
N LYS A 229 -4.56 1.44 12.11
CA LYS A 229 -4.70 2.41 11.01
C LYS A 229 -5.91 2.11 10.15
N THR A 230 -6.65 3.13 9.79
CA THR A 230 -7.73 3.06 8.80
C THR A 230 -7.28 3.69 7.48
N ILE A 231 -7.37 2.94 6.38
CA ILE A 231 -6.86 3.36 5.08
C ILE A 231 -7.98 3.25 4.03
N THR A 232 -8.20 4.31 3.24
CA THR A 232 -9.06 4.23 2.05
C THR A 232 -8.20 4.13 0.80
N VAL A 233 -8.46 3.10 -0.04
CA VAL A 233 -7.86 2.93 -1.36
C VAL A 233 -8.94 3.18 -2.42
N ILE A 234 -8.78 4.27 -3.17
CA ILE A 234 -9.70 4.69 -4.25
C ILE A 234 -9.19 4.15 -5.58
N ASN A 235 -9.33 2.84 -5.73
CA ASN A 235 -9.10 2.02 -6.92
C ASN A 235 -9.25 0.55 -6.47
N ARG A 236 -10.01 -0.28 -7.19
CA ARG A 236 -10.11 -1.74 -6.94
C ARG A 236 -9.73 -2.59 -8.15
N SER A 237 -8.85 -2.09 -9.00
CA SER A 237 -8.30 -2.83 -10.14
C SER A 237 -7.52 -4.05 -9.68
N GLU A 238 -7.52 -5.08 -10.52
CA GLU A 238 -6.80 -6.33 -10.27
C GLU A 238 -5.28 -6.16 -10.27
N VAL A 239 -4.79 -5.12 -10.94
CA VAL A 239 -3.35 -4.85 -11.11
C VAL A 239 -2.76 -4.11 -9.91
N ASN A 240 -3.47 -3.11 -9.37
CA ASN A 240 -2.91 -2.21 -8.35
C ASN A 240 -3.81 -2.10 -7.12
N GLY A 241 -5.07 -1.72 -7.30
CA GLY A 241 -5.97 -1.34 -6.21
C GLY A 241 -6.25 -2.48 -5.22
N ARG A 242 -6.74 -3.61 -5.72
CA ARG A 242 -7.08 -4.77 -4.90
C ARG A 242 -5.84 -5.45 -4.28
N PRO A 243 -4.70 -5.61 -5.00
CA PRO A 243 -3.43 -6.01 -4.42
C PRO A 243 -2.98 -5.14 -3.25
N LEU A 244 -3.01 -3.82 -3.42
CA LEU A 244 -2.62 -2.86 -2.38
C LEU A 244 -3.52 -2.97 -1.15
N ALA A 245 -4.84 -3.02 -1.35
CA ALA A 245 -5.77 -3.15 -0.23
C ALA A 245 -5.55 -4.43 0.58
N ALA A 246 -5.30 -5.56 -0.10
CA ALA A 246 -4.99 -6.83 0.54
C ALA A 246 -3.67 -6.79 1.32
N LEU A 247 -2.62 -6.18 0.75
CA LEU A 247 -1.30 -6.08 1.39
C LEU A 247 -1.40 -5.28 2.70
N LEU A 248 -2.03 -4.11 2.65
CA LEU A 248 -2.23 -3.25 3.82
C LEU A 248 -3.09 -3.92 4.90
N ALA A 249 -4.15 -4.64 4.51
CA ALA A 249 -5.00 -5.38 5.45
C ALA A 249 -4.26 -6.55 6.10
N ASN A 250 -3.40 -7.25 5.36
CA ASN A 250 -2.56 -8.31 5.88
C ASN A 250 -1.52 -7.78 6.89
N ASP A 251 -1.08 -6.53 6.74
CA ASP A 251 -0.20 -5.82 7.70
C ASP A 251 -0.94 -5.21 8.90
N GLY A 252 -2.25 -5.45 9.02
CA GLY A 252 -3.07 -5.12 10.19
C GLY A 252 -3.96 -3.89 10.05
N ALA A 253 -3.95 -3.19 8.91
CA ALA A 253 -4.84 -2.06 8.68
C ALA A 253 -6.29 -2.50 8.49
N THR A 254 -7.22 -1.61 8.84
CA THR A 254 -8.60 -1.66 8.34
C THR A 254 -8.64 -0.88 7.01
N VAL A 255 -8.97 -1.54 5.91
CA VAL A 255 -8.86 -0.93 4.58
C VAL A 255 -10.22 -0.84 3.88
N TYR A 256 -10.66 0.36 3.55
CA TYR A 256 -11.81 0.58 2.67
C TYR A 256 -11.33 0.60 1.21
N SER A 257 -11.65 -0.44 0.46
CA SER A 257 -11.38 -0.53 -0.97
C SER A 257 -12.59 -0.02 -1.76
N VAL A 258 -12.42 1.13 -2.40
CA VAL A 258 -13.48 1.85 -3.11
C VAL A 258 -13.36 1.62 -4.61
N ASP A 259 -14.50 1.34 -5.23
CA ASP A 259 -14.66 1.19 -6.67
C ASP A 259 -15.92 1.94 -7.14
N VAL A 260 -16.08 2.08 -8.45
CA VAL A 260 -17.30 2.62 -9.06
C VAL A 260 -18.55 1.83 -8.67
N THR A 261 -18.42 0.55 -8.34
CA THR A 261 -19.53 -0.33 -7.94
C THR A 261 -19.86 -0.29 -6.44
N GLY A 262 -19.03 0.35 -5.60
CA GLY A 262 -19.25 0.45 -4.16
C GLY A 262 -18.00 0.20 -3.32
N VAL A 263 -18.19 -0.01 -2.01
CA VAL A 263 -17.12 -0.11 -1.02
C VAL A 263 -17.02 -1.53 -0.47
N GLN A 264 -15.78 -2.00 -0.33
CA GLN A 264 -15.45 -3.24 0.37
C GLN A 264 -14.53 -2.96 1.55
N LEU A 265 -14.78 -3.61 2.68
CA LEU A 265 -13.93 -3.57 3.86
C LEU A 265 -12.99 -4.78 3.85
N PHE A 266 -11.70 -4.49 3.76
CA PHE A 266 -10.61 -5.45 3.85
C PHE A 266 -10.03 -5.40 5.25
N THR A 267 -9.97 -6.56 5.91
CA THR A 267 -9.39 -6.70 7.24
C THR A 267 -8.46 -7.91 7.29
N ARG A 268 -7.61 -7.96 8.32
CA ARG A 268 -6.76 -9.12 8.56
C ARG A 268 -7.60 -10.40 8.73
N GLY A 269 -7.12 -11.51 8.20
CA GLY A 269 -7.68 -12.83 8.46
C GLY A 269 -7.74 -13.16 9.96
N GLN A 270 -8.94 -13.34 10.50
CA GLN A 270 -9.15 -13.79 11.89
C GLN A 270 -9.25 -15.33 11.98
N GLY A 271 -8.51 -15.92 12.92
CA GLY A 271 -8.56 -17.35 13.25
C GLY A 271 -7.40 -18.18 12.69
N ILE A 272 -7.22 -19.40 13.22
CA ILE A 272 -6.04 -20.26 12.99
C ILE A 272 -5.88 -20.65 11.50
N LYS A 273 -6.99 -20.81 10.76
CA LYS A 273 -6.98 -21.29 9.37
C LYS A 273 -7.03 -20.16 8.32
N LYS A 274 -7.27 -18.91 8.72
CA LYS A 274 -7.48 -17.80 7.78
C LYS A 274 -6.21 -16.98 7.63
N ALA A 275 -5.27 -17.48 6.84
CA ALA A 275 -4.02 -16.79 6.53
C ALA A 275 -4.18 -15.62 5.54
N ARG A 276 -5.36 -15.45 4.93
CA ARG A 276 -5.68 -14.41 3.94
C ARG A 276 -6.57 -13.33 4.57
N HIS A 277 -6.44 -12.09 4.08
CA HIS A 277 -7.37 -11.00 4.32
C HIS A 277 -8.85 -11.42 4.14
N GLN A 278 -9.73 -10.84 4.94
CA GLN A 278 -11.17 -10.98 4.80
C GLN A 278 -11.72 -9.79 4.05
N VAL A 279 -12.75 -10.03 3.24
CA VAL A 279 -13.45 -9.00 2.47
C VAL A 279 -14.92 -9.06 2.86
N GLU A 280 -15.46 -7.90 3.24
CA GLU A 280 -16.88 -7.69 3.54
C GLU A 280 -17.40 -6.57 2.65
N ASP A 281 -18.50 -6.78 1.94
CA ASP A 281 -19.16 -5.72 1.19
C ASP A 281 -19.86 -4.74 2.14
N LYS A 282 -19.65 -3.44 1.93
CA LYS A 282 -20.32 -2.37 2.68
C LYS A 282 -21.44 -1.78 1.84
N GLU A 283 -22.61 -2.43 1.90
CA GLU A 283 -23.79 -2.01 1.14
C GLU A 283 -24.19 -0.56 1.45
N GLY A 284 -24.37 0.24 0.40
CA GLY A 284 -24.78 1.65 0.51
C GLY A 284 -23.67 2.63 0.91
N TRP A 285 -22.45 2.15 1.20
CA TRP A 285 -21.32 3.02 1.54
C TRP A 285 -20.68 3.62 0.29
N GLY A 286 -20.18 4.85 0.45
CA GLY A 286 -19.36 5.54 -0.53
C GLY A 286 -18.22 6.33 0.12
N LEU A 287 -17.64 7.26 -0.64
CA LEU A 287 -16.51 8.08 -0.17
C LEU A 287 -16.86 8.92 1.06
N LYS A 288 -18.10 9.42 1.16
CA LYS A 288 -18.60 10.19 2.32
C LYS A 288 -18.56 9.42 3.64
N ASP A 289 -18.62 8.09 3.56
CA ASP A 289 -18.63 7.21 4.74
C ASP A 289 -17.21 6.76 5.10
N CYS A 290 -16.31 6.67 4.11
CA CYS A 290 -14.95 6.15 4.29
C CYS A 290 -13.91 7.24 4.62
N LEU A 291 -13.95 8.36 3.88
CA LEU A 291 -12.91 9.39 3.95
C LEU A 291 -12.82 10.08 5.32
N PRO A 292 -13.94 10.37 6.04
CA PRO A 292 -13.86 10.97 7.37
C PRO A 292 -13.24 10.04 8.42
N LEU A 293 -13.25 8.72 8.18
CA LEU A 293 -12.72 7.71 9.10
C LEU A 293 -11.24 7.39 8.85
N SER A 294 -10.71 7.78 7.70
CA SER A 294 -9.41 7.30 7.22
C SER A 294 -8.25 8.15 7.70
N ASP A 295 -7.23 7.50 8.27
CA ASP A 295 -5.95 8.12 8.60
C ASP A 295 -5.09 8.31 7.33
N VAL A 296 -5.29 7.45 6.33
CA VAL A 296 -4.58 7.49 5.05
C VAL A 296 -5.58 7.35 3.89
N VAL A 297 -5.44 8.19 2.86
CA VAL A 297 -6.24 8.12 1.63
C VAL A 297 -5.31 7.96 0.43
N ILE A 298 -5.53 6.90 -0.34
CA ILE A 298 -4.70 6.53 -1.49
C ILE A 298 -5.55 6.61 -2.76
N GLY A 299 -5.23 7.57 -3.64
CA GLY A 299 -5.90 7.79 -4.92
C GLY A 299 -5.19 7.10 -6.08
N GLY A 300 -5.95 6.41 -6.93
CA GLY A 300 -5.40 5.64 -8.05
C GLY A 300 -6.29 5.59 -9.28
N VAL A 301 -7.24 6.52 -9.45
CA VAL A 301 -8.22 6.47 -10.54
C VAL A 301 -7.57 6.95 -11.84
N PRO A 302 -7.57 6.13 -12.92
CA PRO A 302 -6.91 6.45 -14.20
C PRO A 302 -7.79 7.35 -15.08
N VAL A 303 -8.38 8.40 -14.51
CA VAL A 303 -9.26 9.35 -15.20
C VAL A 303 -8.84 10.76 -14.85
N GLU A 304 -8.51 11.57 -15.85
CA GLU A 304 -8.01 12.93 -15.67
C GLU A 304 -9.00 13.85 -14.95
N SER A 305 -10.29 13.75 -15.31
CA SER A 305 -11.37 14.55 -14.74
C SER A 305 -11.74 14.14 -13.32
N TYR A 306 -11.33 12.96 -12.86
CA TYR A 306 -11.66 12.49 -11.52
C TYR A 306 -10.90 13.28 -10.45
N LYS A 307 -11.61 13.70 -9.40
CA LYS A 307 -11.05 14.37 -8.22
C LYS A 307 -11.64 13.77 -6.96
N VAL A 308 -10.79 13.53 -5.96
CA VAL A 308 -11.20 13.10 -4.63
C VAL A 308 -11.83 14.31 -3.91
N PRO A 309 -13.05 14.17 -3.38
CA PRO A 309 -13.72 15.23 -2.62
C PRO A 309 -12.91 15.53 -1.36
N THR A 310 -12.19 16.64 -1.38
CA THR A 310 -11.18 16.98 -0.36
C THR A 310 -11.81 17.40 0.95
N GLU A 311 -13.02 17.97 0.89
CA GLU A 311 -13.85 18.35 2.02
C GLU A 311 -14.25 17.17 2.92
N LEU A 312 -14.29 15.96 2.37
CA LEU A 312 -14.61 14.73 3.11
C LEU A 312 -13.39 14.10 3.79
N ILE A 313 -12.18 14.55 3.45
CA ILE A 313 -10.95 14.00 4.00
C ILE A 313 -10.78 14.51 5.43
N ARG A 314 -10.52 13.58 6.35
CA ARG A 314 -10.21 13.86 7.75
C ARG A 314 -9.00 14.79 7.87
N ASP A 315 -9.10 15.77 8.76
CA ASP A 315 -7.98 16.67 9.06
C ASP A 315 -6.77 15.88 9.57
N GLY A 316 -5.60 16.19 9.02
CA GLY A 316 -4.35 15.50 9.36
C GLY A 316 -4.14 14.15 8.67
N ALA A 317 -5.03 13.72 7.76
CA ALA A 317 -4.83 12.49 6.99
C ALA A 317 -3.58 12.56 6.09
N VAL A 318 -3.01 11.40 5.78
CA VAL A 318 -1.94 11.26 4.78
C VAL A 318 -2.55 10.93 3.43
N CYS A 319 -2.18 11.68 2.38
CA CYS A 319 -2.72 11.48 1.05
C CYS A 319 -1.63 11.06 0.06
N ILE A 320 -1.88 10.00 -0.71
CA ILE A 320 -0.93 9.45 -1.69
C ILE A 320 -1.64 9.27 -3.03
N ASN A 321 -1.05 9.76 -4.11
CA ASN A 321 -1.57 9.56 -5.46
C ASN A 321 -0.65 8.65 -6.28
N PHE A 322 -1.13 7.47 -6.66
CA PHE A 322 -0.40 6.57 -7.55
C PHE A 322 -0.89 6.60 -9.00
N SER A 323 -1.99 7.30 -9.30
CA SER A 323 -2.44 7.51 -10.68
C SER A 323 -1.48 8.42 -11.45
N SER A 324 -1.37 8.19 -12.77
CA SER A 324 -0.69 9.11 -13.70
C SER A 324 -1.38 10.47 -13.74
N TYR A 325 -2.69 10.52 -13.45
CA TYR A 325 -3.45 11.74 -13.31
C TYR A 325 -3.47 12.23 -11.85
N ARG A 326 -3.64 13.54 -11.68
CA ARG A 326 -3.77 14.14 -10.35
C ARG A 326 -5.18 13.91 -9.81
N ASN A 327 -5.36 12.93 -8.93
CA ASN A 327 -6.67 12.70 -8.30
C ASN A 327 -6.97 13.67 -7.15
N PHE A 328 -5.97 14.34 -6.58
CA PHE A 328 -6.17 15.34 -5.53
C PHE A 328 -5.95 16.76 -6.07
N ASP A 329 -6.81 17.68 -5.66
CA ASP A 329 -6.61 19.11 -5.87
C ASP A 329 -5.43 19.58 -5.00
N GLY A 330 -4.35 20.03 -5.64
CA GLY A 330 -3.09 20.36 -4.97
C GLY A 330 -3.22 21.48 -3.92
N PRO A 331 -3.83 22.63 -4.25
CA PRO A 331 -4.18 23.65 -3.26
C PRO A 331 -5.08 23.14 -2.13
N ALA A 332 -6.22 22.53 -2.45
CA ALA A 332 -7.20 22.16 -1.44
C ALA A 332 -6.68 21.05 -0.50
N ILE A 333 -5.96 20.06 -1.03
CA ILE A 333 -5.47 18.93 -0.22
C ILE A 333 -4.44 19.38 0.82
N LYS A 334 -3.68 20.43 0.52
CA LYS A 334 -2.69 21.00 1.45
C LYS A 334 -3.33 21.69 2.65
N GLU A 335 -4.61 22.01 2.59
CA GLU A 335 -5.33 22.58 3.72
C GLU A 335 -5.86 21.51 4.68
N LYS A 336 -5.96 20.26 4.22
CA LYS A 336 -6.54 19.13 4.97
C LYS A 336 -5.51 18.12 5.43
N ALA A 337 -4.63 17.69 4.52
CA ALA A 337 -3.68 16.63 4.78
C ALA A 337 -2.52 17.07 5.68
N SER A 338 -2.01 16.17 6.52
CA SER A 338 -0.72 16.39 7.21
C SER A 338 0.46 16.19 6.27
N ILE A 339 0.37 15.19 5.39
CA ILE A 339 1.38 14.84 4.40
C ILE A 339 0.70 14.53 3.07
N TYR A 340 1.26 15.04 1.99
CA TYR A 340 0.81 14.76 0.63
C TYR A 340 1.96 14.27 -0.25
N VAL A 341 1.76 13.10 -0.89
CA VAL A 341 2.66 12.52 -1.89
C VAL A 341 1.97 12.58 -3.27
N PRO A 342 2.35 13.53 -4.15
CA PRO A 342 1.62 13.79 -5.39
C PRO A 342 1.76 12.72 -6.47
N SER A 343 2.81 11.92 -6.41
CA SER A 343 3.09 10.84 -7.35
C SER A 343 3.94 9.77 -6.70
N VAL A 344 3.88 8.54 -7.21
CA VAL A 344 4.71 7.42 -6.73
C VAL A 344 5.72 6.91 -7.77
N GLY A 345 5.64 7.38 -9.02
CA GLY A 345 6.34 6.75 -10.16
C GLY A 345 7.85 6.55 -9.96
N LYS A 346 8.59 7.51 -9.40
CA LYS A 346 10.03 7.32 -9.12
C LYS A 346 10.30 6.24 -8.07
N VAL A 347 9.42 6.09 -7.08
CA VAL A 347 9.49 5.00 -6.10
C VAL A 347 9.17 3.69 -6.79
N THR A 348 8.16 3.64 -7.65
CA THR A 348 7.84 2.44 -8.44
C THR A 348 9.03 1.95 -9.26
N ILE A 349 9.77 2.85 -9.93
CA ILE A 349 11.00 2.48 -10.67
C ILE A 349 12.08 1.92 -9.71
N ALA A 350 12.27 2.53 -8.54
CA ALA A 350 13.22 2.01 -7.55
C ALA A 350 12.83 0.59 -7.06
N ILE A 351 11.55 0.34 -6.82
CA ILE A 351 11.04 -0.98 -6.46
C ILE A 351 11.18 -1.98 -7.59
N LEU A 352 10.97 -1.55 -8.83
CA LEU A 352 11.17 -2.38 -10.01
C LEU A 352 12.63 -2.86 -10.09
N LEU A 353 13.60 -1.96 -9.90
CA LEU A 353 15.01 -2.34 -9.84
C LEU A 353 15.31 -3.26 -8.65
N ARG A 354 14.70 -3.02 -7.49
CA ARG A 354 14.82 -3.95 -6.35
C ARG A 354 14.27 -5.34 -6.68
N ASN A 355 13.14 -5.43 -7.38
CA ASN A 355 12.57 -6.69 -7.84
C ASN A 355 13.48 -7.37 -8.88
N LEU A 356 14.10 -6.62 -9.78
CA LEU A 356 15.11 -7.14 -10.72
C LEU A 356 16.29 -7.77 -9.97
N VAL A 357 16.87 -7.07 -9.00
CA VAL A 357 17.96 -7.62 -8.17
C VAL A 357 17.50 -8.88 -7.43
N ARG A 358 16.25 -8.91 -6.94
CA ARG A 358 15.68 -10.11 -6.30
C ARG A 358 15.58 -11.29 -7.27
N LEU A 359 15.08 -11.06 -8.48
CA LEU A 359 14.95 -12.10 -9.50
C LEU A 359 16.33 -12.64 -9.91
N ILE A 360 17.33 -11.78 -10.03
CA ILE A 360 18.72 -12.19 -10.28
C ILE A 360 19.25 -13.05 -9.13
N ALA A 361 18.99 -12.68 -7.88
CA ALA A 361 19.39 -13.46 -6.71
C ALA A 361 18.70 -14.83 -6.64
N ASN A 362 17.47 -14.95 -7.16
CA ASN A 362 16.73 -16.22 -7.24
C ASN A 362 17.26 -17.18 -8.33
N ARG A 363 18.09 -16.70 -9.27
CA ARG A 363 18.68 -17.53 -10.32
C ARG A 363 19.73 -18.47 -9.70
N PRO A 364 19.83 -19.72 -10.17
CA PRO A 364 20.92 -20.62 -9.78
C PRO A 364 22.26 -19.91 -10.00
N SER A 365 23.18 -19.98 -9.03
CA SER A 365 24.52 -19.44 -9.25
C SER A 365 25.25 -20.36 -10.20
N LYS A 366 26.01 -19.81 -11.17
CA LYS A 366 26.98 -20.61 -11.93
C LYS A 366 28.06 -21.21 -11.02
N ASP A 367 28.23 -20.64 -9.82
CA ASP A 367 29.14 -21.05 -8.74
C ASP A 367 28.38 -21.58 -7.50
N ASP A 368 27.34 -22.40 -7.69
CA ASP A 368 26.54 -23.03 -6.60
C ASP A 368 27.36 -23.96 -5.65
N SER A 369 28.69 -24.04 -5.84
CA SER A 369 29.61 -24.73 -4.94
C SER A 369 30.12 -23.86 -3.77
N ASP A 370 29.98 -22.53 -3.84
CA ASP A 370 30.47 -21.63 -2.81
C ASP A 370 29.36 -21.20 -1.83
N LYS A 371 29.32 -21.87 -0.66
CA LYS A 371 28.34 -21.60 0.41
C LYS A 371 28.30 -20.12 0.82
N LYS A 372 29.42 -19.40 0.70
CA LYS A 372 29.49 -17.96 1.04
C LYS A 372 28.65 -17.09 0.12
N ASN A 373 28.57 -17.43 -1.18
CA ASN A 373 27.75 -16.67 -2.14
C ASN A 373 26.25 -16.91 -1.92
N ILE A 374 25.86 -18.11 -1.47
CA ILE A 374 24.48 -18.44 -1.13
C ILE A 374 24.04 -17.68 0.14
N GLU A 375 24.87 -17.69 1.18
CA GLU A 375 24.63 -16.92 2.41
C GLU A 375 24.55 -15.41 2.13
N ALA A 376 25.51 -14.85 1.38
CA ALA A 376 25.51 -13.43 1.03
C ALA A 376 24.26 -12.99 0.23
N ARG A 377 23.74 -13.84 -0.66
CA ARG A 377 22.49 -13.57 -1.41
C ARG A 377 21.24 -13.63 -0.52
N ALA A 378 21.21 -14.52 0.47
CA ALA A 378 20.11 -14.57 1.44
C ALA A 378 20.15 -13.35 2.39
N GLU A 379 21.33 -12.97 2.85
CA GLU A 379 21.57 -11.83 3.75
C GLU A 379 21.42 -10.47 3.06
N ALA A 380 21.62 -10.39 1.74
CA ALA A 380 21.45 -9.15 0.96
C ALA A 380 20.04 -8.56 1.10
N PHE A 381 19.06 -9.36 1.55
CA PHE A 381 17.68 -8.94 1.78
C PHE A 381 17.21 -9.22 3.22
N ALA A 382 18.10 -9.15 4.21
CA ALA A 382 17.81 -9.53 5.60
C ALA A 382 16.68 -8.72 6.26
N ASP A 383 16.36 -7.52 5.76
CA ASP A 383 15.33 -6.63 6.31
C ASP A 383 13.90 -6.87 5.76
N ASP A 384 13.70 -7.85 4.87
CA ASP A 384 12.43 -8.12 4.17
C ASP A 384 11.56 -9.27 4.72
#